data_AF-A0A7X7H114-F1
#
_entry.id   AF-A0A7X7H114-F1
#
_cell.length_a   1.000
_cell.length_b   1.000
_cell.length_c   1.000
_cell.angle_alpha   90.00
_cell.angle_beta   90.00
_cell.angle_gamma   90.00
#
_symmetry.space_group_name_H-M   'P 1'
#
loop_
_entity.id
_entity.type
_entity.pdbx_description
1 polymer ?
#
loop_
_entity_poly.entity_id
_entity_poly.type
_entity_poly.pdbx_seq_one_letter_code
_entity_poly.pdbx_strand_id
1 'polypeptide(L)'
;MKITMQDVALEAGVDKATVSRVLKGDHRISEKTRVRVMDAVRALNYRLDKNARNLSTNRSGLIGVVVRDFTFDWFPQFLSGLDRTISKSEYEIILKRTEGNPLRAAREYGKLMDRSAEGIIWIDRDFFPGEFTAPIVTIGFRNPGSYSMIWEGECDDPTFETGVLAGRLILNIITGKPVPSKEIVIKSTYNGEI
;
A
#
# COMPACT_ATOMS: atom_id res chain seq x y z
N MET A 1 0.71 16.01 -27.80
CA MET A 1 -0.66 15.64 -27.39
C MET A 1 -0.58 14.33 -26.62
N LYS A 2 -1.20 14.20 -25.44
CA LYS A 2 -1.10 12.99 -24.60
C LYS A 2 -2.08 11.94 -25.11
N ILE A 3 -1.60 10.74 -25.44
CA ILE A 3 -2.47 9.63 -25.86
C ILE A 3 -3.43 9.28 -24.72
N THR A 4 -4.70 9.13 -25.06
CA THR A 4 -5.79 8.83 -24.14
C THR A 4 -6.34 7.42 -24.36
N MET A 5 -7.16 6.95 -23.42
CA MET A 5 -7.88 5.68 -23.56
C MET A 5 -8.87 5.70 -24.74
N GLN A 6 -9.32 6.89 -25.16
CA GLN A 6 -10.20 7.05 -26.31
C GLN A 6 -9.46 6.74 -27.60
N ASP A 7 -8.20 7.16 -27.71
CA ASP A 7 -7.34 6.89 -28.87
C ASP A 7 -7.05 5.39 -29.01
N VAL A 8 -6.80 4.71 -27.87
CA VAL A 8 -6.65 3.24 -27.85
C VAL A 8 -7.94 2.54 -28.29
N ALA A 9 -9.10 3.04 -27.86
CA ALA A 9 -10.39 2.45 -28.24
C ALA A 9 -10.64 2.56 -29.75
N LEU A 10 -10.29 3.72 -30.34
CA LEU A 10 -10.37 3.97 -31.77
C LEU A 10 -9.45 3.00 -32.55
N GLU A 11 -8.18 2.90 -32.15
CA GLU A 11 -7.18 2.03 -32.78
C GLU A 11 -7.55 0.55 -32.69
N ALA A 12 -8.07 0.10 -31.55
CA ALA A 12 -8.47 -1.29 -31.33
C ALA A 12 -9.86 -1.64 -31.92
N GLY A 13 -10.61 -0.65 -32.40
CA GLY A 13 -11.98 -0.83 -32.90
C GLY A 13 -12.94 -1.37 -31.83
N VAL A 14 -12.91 -0.77 -30.64
CA VAL A 14 -13.80 -1.09 -29.50
C VAL A 14 -14.26 0.20 -28.81
N ASP A 15 -15.17 0.09 -27.85
CA ASP A 15 -15.51 1.21 -26.97
C ASP A 15 -14.48 1.39 -25.83
N LYS A 16 -14.49 2.60 -25.22
CA LYS A 16 -13.63 2.95 -24.08
C LYS A 16 -13.84 2.01 -22.87
N ALA A 17 -15.07 1.54 -22.65
CA ALA A 17 -15.39 0.65 -21.54
C ALA A 17 -14.71 -0.73 -21.68
N THR A 18 -14.62 -1.23 -22.91
CA THR A 18 -13.95 -2.46 -23.29
C THR A 18 -12.45 -2.34 -23.09
N VAL A 19 -11.84 -1.22 -23.50
CA VAL A 19 -10.42 -0.95 -23.20
C VAL A 19 -10.18 -0.96 -21.69
N SER A 20 -11.02 -0.27 -20.92
CA SER A 20 -10.92 -0.24 -19.44
C SER A 20 -11.02 -1.65 -18.83
N ARG A 21 -11.96 -2.49 -19.30
CA ARG A 21 -12.11 -3.88 -18.83
C ARG A 21 -10.92 -4.76 -19.20
N VAL A 22 -10.38 -4.61 -20.41
CA VAL A 22 -9.17 -5.33 -20.84
C VAL A 22 -7.99 -4.96 -19.95
N LEU A 23 -7.75 -3.66 -19.75
CA LEU A 23 -6.65 -3.17 -18.90
C LEU A 23 -6.80 -3.55 -17.42
N LYS A 24 -8.04 -3.77 -16.96
CA LYS A 24 -8.34 -4.31 -15.61
C LYS A 24 -8.27 -5.84 -15.52
N GLY A 25 -8.03 -6.55 -16.61
CA GLY A 25 -7.93 -8.01 -16.60
C GLY A 25 -9.27 -8.75 -16.53
N ASP A 26 -10.38 -8.14 -16.94
CA ASP A 26 -11.72 -8.78 -16.88
C ASP A 26 -11.76 -10.05 -17.73
N HIS A 27 -11.99 -11.21 -17.11
CA HIS A 27 -12.01 -12.53 -17.77
C HIS A 27 -13.19 -12.74 -18.72
N ARG A 28 -14.21 -11.88 -18.68
CA ARG A 28 -15.38 -11.96 -19.57
C ARG A 28 -15.09 -11.42 -20.98
N ILE A 29 -13.98 -10.71 -21.17
CA ILE A 29 -13.56 -10.23 -22.49
C ILE A 29 -12.92 -11.38 -23.26
N SER A 30 -13.39 -11.60 -24.49
CA SER A 30 -12.82 -12.60 -25.39
C SER A 30 -11.33 -12.34 -25.65
N GLU A 31 -10.56 -13.42 -25.79
CA GLU A 31 -9.12 -13.32 -26.00
C GLU A 31 -8.78 -12.53 -27.27
N LYS A 32 -9.57 -12.71 -28.34
CA LYS A 32 -9.45 -11.93 -29.57
C LYS A 32 -9.53 -10.42 -29.31
N THR A 33 -10.48 -9.97 -28.50
CA THR A 33 -10.63 -8.54 -28.17
C THR A 33 -9.50 -8.06 -27.27
N ARG A 34 -9.06 -8.89 -26.32
CA ARG A 34 -7.92 -8.59 -25.45
C ARG A 34 -6.65 -8.33 -26.25
N VAL A 35 -6.32 -9.22 -27.18
CA VAL A 35 -5.15 -9.10 -28.05
C VAL A 35 -5.17 -7.78 -28.84
N ARG A 36 -6.28 -7.47 -29.53
CA ARG A 36 -6.40 -6.21 -30.29
C ARG A 36 -6.17 -4.96 -29.44
N VAL A 37 -6.76 -4.92 -28.25
CA VAL A 37 -6.58 -3.79 -27.33
C VAL A 37 -5.12 -3.71 -26.86
N MET A 38 -4.49 -4.83 -26.50
CA MET A 38 -3.10 -4.84 -26.06
C MET A 38 -2.09 -4.51 -27.19
N ASP A 39 -2.43 -4.80 -28.45
CA ASP A 39 -1.68 -4.37 -29.63
C ASP A 39 -1.78 -2.84 -29.81
N ALA A 40 -2.99 -2.28 -29.76
CA ALA A 40 -3.20 -0.83 -29.84
C ALA A 40 -2.49 -0.06 -28.71
N VAL A 41 -2.55 -0.58 -27.48
CA VAL A 41 -1.83 -0.02 -26.33
C VAL A 41 -0.32 0.04 -26.59
N ARG A 42 0.26 -1.03 -27.16
CA ARG A 42 1.68 -1.09 -27.50
C ARG A 42 2.02 -0.15 -28.66
N ALA A 43 1.23 -0.15 -29.73
CA ALA A 43 1.44 0.68 -30.91
C ALA A 43 1.43 2.18 -30.57
N LEU A 44 0.50 2.59 -29.70
CA LEU A 44 0.36 3.98 -29.28
C LEU A 44 1.26 4.37 -28.10
N ASN A 45 2.07 3.44 -27.57
CA ASN A 45 2.82 3.58 -26.33
C ASN A 45 1.94 4.16 -25.19
N TYR A 46 0.69 3.72 -25.14
CA TYR A 46 -0.27 4.21 -24.17
C TYR A 46 0.06 3.65 -22.79
N ARG A 47 0.22 4.53 -21.81
CA ARG A 47 0.28 4.16 -20.40
C ARG A 47 -0.99 4.67 -19.73
N LEU A 48 -1.67 3.76 -19.04
CA LEU A 48 -2.82 4.14 -18.22
C LEU A 48 -2.37 5.22 -17.23
N ASP A 49 -2.98 6.40 -17.34
CA ASP A 49 -2.70 7.49 -16.42
C ASP A 49 -3.27 7.11 -15.05
N LYS A 50 -2.38 6.77 -14.10
CA LYS A 50 -2.76 6.42 -12.74
C LYS A 50 -3.57 7.56 -12.09
N ASN A 51 -3.31 8.82 -12.42
CA ASN A 51 -4.07 9.95 -11.88
C ASN A 51 -5.52 9.98 -12.40
N ALA A 52 -5.74 9.65 -13.68
CA ALA A 52 -7.10 9.54 -14.24
C ALA A 52 -7.85 8.30 -13.71
N ARG A 53 -7.13 7.20 -13.45
CA ARG A 53 -7.67 6.04 -12.73
C ARG A 53 -8.07 6.41 -11.30
N ASN A 54 -7.22 7.14 -10.61
CA ASN A 54 -7.44 7.58 -9.24
C ASN A 54 -8.62 8.54 -9.13
N LEU A 55 -8.78 9.49 -10.07
CA LEU A 55 -9.96 10.36 -10.14
C LEU A 55 -11.26 9.59 -10.37
N SER A 56 -11.25 8.58 -11.24
CA SER A 56 -12.45 7.79 -11.56
C SER A 56 -12.80 6.74 -10.50
N THR A 57 -11.86 6.37 -9.64
CA THR A 57 -12.06 5.38 -8.56
C THR A 57 -12.01 6.00 -7.16
N ASN A 58 -11.69 7.28 -7.05
CA ASN A 58 -11.39 8.01 -5.80
C ASN A 58 -10.37 7.29 -4.89
N ARG A 59 -9.41 6.57 -5.49
CA ARG A 59 -8.34 5.83 -4.79
C ARG A 59 -7.00 6.42 -5.18
N SER A 60 -6.11 6.68 -4.22
CA SER A 60 -4.77 7.26 -4.50
C SER A 60 -3.75 6.21 -4.91
N GLY A 61 -3.98 4.94 -4.57
CA GLY A 61 -3.00 3.86 -4.72
C GLY A 61 -1.79 4.03 -3.80
N LEU A 62 -1.90 4.77 -2.69
CA LEU A 62 -0.77 5.04 -1.79
C LEU A 62 -0.97 4.40 -0.42
N ILE A 63 0.09 3.75 0.07
CA ILE A 63 0.22 3.27 1.45
C ILE A 63 1.39 4.02 2.10
N GLY A 64 1.12 4.69 3.22
CA GLY A 64 2.15 5.36 4.02
C GLY A 64 2.86 4.37 4.93
N VAL A 65 4.18 4.49 5.07
CA VAL A 65 4.95 3.80 6.11
C VAL A 65 5.71 4.86 6.89
N VAL A 66 5.37 5.00 8.16
CA VAL A 66 5.95 5.98 9.07
C VAL A 66 6.80 5.26 10.09
N VAL A 67 8.08 5.62 10.18
CA VAL A 67 9.01 5.06 11.17
C VAL A 67 9.77 6.17 11.88
N ARG A 68 10.37 5.84 13.03
CA ARG A 68 11.22 6.80 13.75
C ARG A 68 12.50 7.13 13.00
N ASP A 69 13.23 6.11 12.56
CA ASP A 69 14.44 6.25 11.75
C ASP A 69 14.55 5.15 10.69
N PHE A 70 15.17 5.48 9.56
CA PHE A 70 15.52 4.54 8.50
C PHE A 70 16.85 3.84 8.75
N THR A 71 17.63 4.34 9.71
CA THR A 71 18.95 3.78 10.07
C THR A 71 18.87 2.61 11.03
N PHE A 72 17.68 2.20 11.46
CA PHE A 72 17.55 1.00 12.28
C PHE A 72 17.96 -0.23 11.47
N ASP A 73 18.80 -1.08 12.06
CA ASP A 73 19.40 -2.24 11.37
C ASP A 73 18.35 -3.23 10.85
N TRP A 74 17.19 -3.30 11.51
CA TRP A 74 16.07 -4.14 11.10
C TRP A 74 15.25 -3.57 9.93
N PHE A 75 15.30 -2.26 9.69
CA PHE A 75 14.41 -1.57 8.75
C PHE A 75 14.54 -2.08 7.30
N PRO A 76 15.74 -2.34 6.75
CA PRO A 76 15.88 -2.89 5.40
C PRO A 76 15.20 -4.26 5.23
N GLN A 77 15.28 -5.15 6.22
CA GLN A 77 14.65 -6.47 6.17
C GLN A 77 13.14 -6.35 6.24
N PHE A 78 12.62 -5.56 7.18
CA PHE A 78 11.20 -5.25 7.27
C PHE A 78 10.64 -4.67 5.96
N LEU A 79 11.30 -3.65 5.42
CA LEU A 79 10.87 -2.99 4.18
C LEU A 79 10.88 -3.97 2.99
N SER A 80 11.88 -4.85 2.90
CA SER A 80 11.93 -5.89 1.88
C SER A 80 10.76 -6.88 2.00
N GLY A 81 10.39 -7.25 3.22
CA GLY A 81 9.23 -8.10 3.49
C GLY A 81 7.92 -7.42 3.10
N LEU A 82 7.79 -6.14 3.44
CA LEU A 82 6.64 -5.33 3.06
C LEU A 82 6.52 -5.23 1.53
N ASP A 83 7.60 -4.89 0.84
CA ASP A 83 7.65 -4.76 -0.62
C ASP A 83 7.27 -6.07 -1.33
N ARG A 84 7.67 -7.24 -0.83
CA ARG A 84 7.29 -8.55 -1.38
C ARG A 84 5.78 -8.74 -1.54
N THR A 85 4.99 -8.03 -0.74
CA THR A 85 3.53 -8.08 -0.79
C THR A 85 2.93 -6.91 -1.54
N ILE A 86 3.37 -5.67 -1.27
CA ILE A 86 2.79 -4.46 -1.87
C ILE A 86 3.12 -4.36 -3.35
N SER A 87 4.33 -4.73 -3.78
CA SER A 87 4.77 -4.68 -5.20
C SER A 87 3.93 -5.54 -6.16
N LYS A 88 3.18 -6.52 -5.63
CA LYS A 88 2.25 -7.38 -6.38
C LYS A 88 0.84 -6.79 -6.49
N SER A 89 0.62 -5.62 -5.91
CA SER A 89 -0.65 -4.91 -5.91
C SER A 89 -0.57 -3.65 -6.79
N GLU A 90 -1.66 -2.90 -6.86
CA GLU A 90 -1.69 -1.59 -7.53
C GLU A 90 -1.16 -0.44 -6.65
N TYR A 91 -0.85 -0.73 -5.38
CA TYR A 91 -0.43 0.25 -4.39
C TYR A 91 1.07 0.52 -4.42
N GLU A 92 1.46 1.75 -4.11
CA GLU A 92 2.84 2.18 -3.93
C GLU A 92 3.10 2.57 -2.46
N ILE A 93 4.32 2.32 -1.99
CA ILE A 93 4.77 2.70 -0.65
C ILE A 93 5.33 4.11 -0.69
N ILE A 94 4.91 4.96 0.25
CA ILE A 94 5.61 6.21 0.56
C ILE A 94 6.19 6.15 1.98
N LEU A 95 7.50 6.33 2.07
CA LEU A 95 8.21 6.30 3.35
C LEU A 95 8.22 7.69 4.01
N LYS A 96 8.07 7.70 5.34
CA LYS A 96 8.06 8.88 6.19
C LYS A 96 8.85 8.64 7.46
N ARG A 97 9.56 9.67 7.91
CA ARG A 97 10.42 9.63 9.10
C ARG A 97 10.01 10.70 10.11
N THR A 98 9.73 10.30 11.34
CA THR A 98 9.38 11.22 12.44
C THR A 98 10.61 11.89 13.07
N GLU A 99 11.78 11.23 13.01
CA GLU A 99 13.01 11.65 13.70
C GLU A 99 12.83 11.84 15.21
N GLY A 100 11.88 11.13 15.82
CA GLY A 100 11.58 11.27 17.24
C GLY A 100 11.06 12.65 17.63
N ASN A 101 10.44 13.38 16.69
CA ASN A 101 9.93 14.72 16.92
C ASN A 101 8.40 14.77 16.70
N PRO A 102 7.62 15.22 17.69
CA PRO A 102 6.15 15.19 17.61
C PRO A 102 5.58 16.13 16.53
N LEU A 103 6.17 17.32 16.35
CA LEU A 103 5.73 18.27 15.31
C LEU A 103 6.00 17.71 13.91
N ARG A 104 7.13 17.02 13.75
CA ARG A 104 7.47 16.33 12.50
C ARG A 104 6.54 15.15 12.26
N ALA A 105 6.25 14.33 13.27
CA ALA A 105 5.31 13.22 13.14
C ALA A 105 3.93 13.68 12.67
N ALA A 106 3.37 14.72 13.31
CA ALA A 106 2.11 15.34 12.90
C ALA A 106 2.15 15.88 11.46
N ARG A 107 3.25 16.56 11.08
CA ARG A 107 3.43 17.07 9.72
C ARG A 107 3.53 15.96 8.68
N GLU A 108 4.27 14.89 8.97
CA GLU A 108 4.41 13.78 8.02
C GLU A 108 3.11 12.98 7.89
N TYR A 109 2.33 12.85 8.98
CA TYR A 109 0.95 12.35 8.90
C TYR A 109 0.07 13.25 8.01
N GLY A 110 0.09 14.57 8.22
CA GLY A 110 -0.67 15.53 7.39
C GLY A 110 -0.34 15.39 5.90
N LYS A 111 0.96 15.29 5.55
CA LYS A 111 1.39 15.06 4.16
C LYS A 111 0.89 13.75 3.55
N LEU A 112 0.64 12.71 4.36
CA LEU A 112 0.03 11.47 3.87
C LEU A 112 -1.46 11.70 3.55
N MET A 113 -2.15 12.46 4.40
CA MET A 113 -3.56 12.82 4.20
C MET A 113 -3.76 13.74 3.00
N ASP A 114 -2.88 14.71 2.79
CA ASP A 114 -2.89 15.58 1.60
C ASP A 114 -2.75 14.81 0.29
N ARG A 115 -2.10 13.64 0.35
CA ARG A 115 -1.95 12.71 -0.79
C ARG A 115 -3.03 11.62 -0.81
N SER A 116 -4.02 11.71 0.06
CA SER A 116 -5.11 10.75 0.23
C SER A 116 -4.60 9.32 0.42
N ALA A 117 -3.56 9.12 1.23
CA ALA A 117 -3.06 7.77 1.52
C ALA A 117 -4.20 6.88 2.04
N GLU A 118 -4.39 5.72 1.40
CA GLU A 118 -5.52 4.84 1.66
C GLU A 118 -5.31 3.98 2.91
N GLY A 119 -4.07 3.84 3.36
CA GLY A 119 -3.72 3.13 4.58
C GLY A 119 -2.32 3.53 5.06
N ILE A 120 -2.07 3.38 6.35
CA ILE A 120 -0.80 3.74 6.97
C ILE A 120 -0.29 2.58 7.82
N ILE A 121 1.00 2.28 7.71
CA ILE A 121 1.74 1.47 8.67
C ILE A 121 2.55 2.44 9.54
N TRP A 122 2.39 2.35 10.86
CA TRP A 122 3.01 3.26 11.82
C TRP A 122 3.90 2.52 12.82
N ILE A 123 5.19 2.83 12.80
CA ILE A 123 6.24 2.20 13.59
C ILE A 123 6.99 3.28 14.39
N ASP A 124 6.23 3.94 15.26
CA ASP A 124 6.75 4.91 16.24
C ASP A 124 5.71 5.12 17.35
N ARG A 125 5.86 4.40 18.47
CA ARG A 125 4.90 4.42 19.59
C ARG A 125 4.75 5.82 20.17
N ASP A 126 5.86 6.50 20.42
CA ASP A 126 5.90 7.72 21.23
C ASP A 126 5.31 8.93 20.49
N PHE A 127 5.22 8.85 19.15
CA PHE A 127 4.79 9.96 18.31
C PHE A 127 3.61 9.61 17.39
N PHE A 128 2.76 8.67 17.82
CA PHE A 128 1.53 8.31 17.11
C PHE A 128 0.54 9.49 17.03
N PRO A 129 -0.14 9.71 15.89
CA PRO A 129 -1.15 10.78 15.78
C PRO A 129 -2.38 10.43 16.62
N GLY A 130 -2.80 11.33 17.50
CA GLY A 130 -3.95 11.08 18.38
C GLY A 130 -5.28 10.89 17.63
N GLU A 131 -5.48 11.61 16.53
CA GLU A 131 -6.64 11.46 15.65
C GLU A 131 -6.19 11.01 14.25
N PHE A 132 -6.94 10.08 13.66
CA PHE A 132 -6.67 9.58 12.32
C PHE A 132 -7.95 9.21 11.56
N THR A 133 -7.89 9.33 10.23
CA THR A 133 -9.03 9.09 9.32
C THR A 133 -8.79 7.94 8.36
N ALA A 134 -7.54 7.71 7.97
CA ALA A 134 -7.15 6.53 7.19
C ALA A 134 -7.00 5.30 8.11
N PRO A 135 -7.27 4.09 7.63
CA PRO A 135 -6.93 2.86 8.36
C PRO A 135 -5.43 2.80 8.68
N ILE A 136 -5.11 2.52 9.95
CA ILE A 136 -3.72 2.41 10.43
C ILE A 136 -3.44 1.02 10.98
N VAL A 137 -2.27 0.47 10.64
CA VAL A 137 -1.63 -0.68 11.29
C VAL A 137 -0.44 -0.17 12.11
N THR A 138 -0.49 -0.30 13.43
CA THR A 138 0.64 -0.03 14.32
C THR A 138 1.52 -1.27 14.45
N ILE A 139 2.84 -1.08 14.55
CA ILE A 139 3.79 -2.18 14.79
C ILE A 139 4.53 -1.91 16.09
N GLY A 140 4.49 -2.88 16.99
CA GLY A 140 5.17 -2.87 18.29
C GLY A 140 4.42 -2.19 19.42
N PHE A 141 3.19 -1.75 19.19
CA PHE A 141 2.36 -1.17 20.24
C PHE A 141 0.88 -1.27 19.93
N ARG A 142 0.10 -1.34 21.00
CA ARG A 142 -1.37 -1.31 20.93
C ARG A 142 -1.82 0.14 20.83
N ASN A 143 -2.75 0.40 19.95
CA ASN A 143 -3.46 1.66 19.91
C ASN A 143 -4.96 1.43 19.69
N PRO A 144 -5.84 1.95 20.57
CA PRO A 144 -7.29 1.87 20.36
C PRO A 144 -7.71 2.48 19.03
N GLY A 145 -8.55 1.77 18.28
CA GLY A 145 -9.08 2.24 16.99
C GLY A 145 -8.23 1.88 15.77
N SER A 146 -6.96 1.52 15.94
CA SER A 146 -6.13 0.97 14.86
C SER A 146 -6.12 -0.56 14.86
N TYR A 147 -5.53 -1.13 13.82
CA TYR A 147 -5.04 -2.50 13.85
C TYR A 147 -3.64 -2.48 14.47
N SER A 148 -3.31 -3.44 15.33
CA SER A 148 -2.04 -3.48 16.06
C SER A 148 -1.34 -4.82 15.85
N MET A 149 -0.09 -4.78 15.42
CA MET A 149 0.83 -5.91 15.40
C MET A 149 1.77 -5.77 16.59
N ILE A 150 1.78 -6.76 17.49
CA ILE A 150 2.51 -6.72 18.75
C ILE A 150 3.24 -8.04 18.99
N TRP A 151 4.32 -8.02 19.76
CA TRP A 151 5.04 -9.24 20.13
C TRP A 151 4.45 -9.90 21.37
N GLU A 152 4.56 -11.22 21.40
CA GLU A 152 4.40 -12.03 22.60
C GLU A 152 5.67 -11.93 23.45
N GLY A 153 5.61 -11.28 24.61
CA GLY A 153 6.76 -11.11 25.50
C GLY A 153 7.46 -9.76 25.34
N GLU A 154 8.80 -9.76 25.36
CA GLU A 154 9.60 -8.55 25.16
C GLU A 154 9.42 -7.98 23.75
N CYS A 155 9.60 -6.66 23.62
CA CYS A 155 9.51 -5.99 22.33
C CYS A 155 10.67 -6.46 21.45
N ASP A 156 10.35 -7.20 20.38
CA ASP A 156 11.31 -7.61 19.37
C ASP A 156 11.39 -6.57 18.25
N ASP A 157 12.42 -6.64 17.43
CA ASP A 157 12.53 -5.79 16.24
C ASP A 157 11.67 -6.33 15.08
N PRO A 158 11.07 -5.47 14.24
CA PRO A 158 10.37 -5.92 13.04
C PRO A 158 11.29 -6.69 12.07
N THR A 159 10.89 -7.91 11.71
CA THR A 159 11.62 -8.76 10.76
C THR A 159 11.06 -8.65 9.34
N PHE A 160 11.67 -9.38 8.40
CA PHE A 160 11.12 -9.60 7.07
C PHE A 160 9.69 -10.17 7.12
N GLU A 161 9.44 -11.17 7.96
CA GLU A 161 8.12 -11.78 8.14
C GLU A 161 7.11 -10.78 8.69
N THR A 162 7.52 -9.91 9.62
CA THR A 162 6.70 -8.79 10.11
C THR A 162 6.31 -7.87 8.96
N GLY A 163 7.24 -7.55 8.05
CA GLY A 163 6.97 -6.78 6.84
C GLY A 163 5.94 -7.43 5.92
N VAL A 164 6.10 -8.73 5.65
CA VAL A 164 5.16 -9.51 4.82
C VAL A 164 3.76 -9.51 5.43
N LEU A 165 3.66 -9.71 6.74
CA LEU A 165 2.38 -9.76 7.44
C LEU A 165 1.71 -8.38 7.47
N ALA A 166 2.47 -7.31 7.77
CA ALA A 166 1.97 -5.93 7.76
C ALA A 166 1.42 -5.54 6.39
N GLY A 167 2.11 -5.90 5.31
CA GLY A 167 1.65 -5.64 3.95
C GLY A 167 0.39 -6.38 3.57
N ARG A 168 0.26 -7.66 3.93
CA ARG A 168 -1.00 -8.41 3.75
C ARG A 168 -2.14 -7.80 4.55
N LEU A 169 -1.86 -7.43 5.80
CA LEU A 169 -2.85 -6.87 6.71
C LEU A 169 -3.40 -5.55 6.17
N ILE A 170 -2.53 -4.59 5.84
CA ILE A 170 -2.97 -3.30 5.33
C ILE A 170 -3.73 -3.44 4.00
N LEU A 171 -3.28 -4.31 3.10
CA LEU A 171 -4.00 -4.59 1.84
C LEU A 171 -5.39 -5.15 2.11
N ASN A 172 -5.54 -6.10 3.04
CA ASN A 172 -6.84 -6.65 3.37
C ASN A 172 -7.78 -5.57 3.92
N ILE A 173 -7.30 -4.73 4.83
CA ILE A 173 -8.09 -3.65 5.43
C ILE A 173 -8.59 -2.67 4.37
N ILE A 174 -7.70 -2.13 3.52
CA ILE A 174 -8.05 -1.09 2.53
C ILE A 174 -8.84 -1.65 1.33
N THR A 175 -8.82 -2.97 1.13
CA THR A 175 -9.63 -3.65 0.11
C THR A 175 -10.90 -4.30 0.66
N GLY A 176 -11.17 -4.14 1.96
CA GLY A 176 -12.38 -4.68 2.60
C GLY A 176 -12.40 -6.22 2.72
N LYS A 177 -11.24 -6.87 2.62
CA LYS A 177 -11.12 -8.32 2.85
C LYS A 177 -11.13 -8.63 4.35
N PRO A 178 -11.59 -9.84 4.74
CA PRO A 178 -11.58 -10.24 6.14
C PRO A 178 -10.20 -10.14 6.79
N VAL A 179 -10.19 -9.69 8.03
CA VAL A 179 -9.02 -9.61 8.91
C VAL A 179 -9.34 -10.36 10.19
N PRO A 180 -8.42 -11.22 10.69
CA PRO A 180 -8.73 -12.17 11.76
C PRO A 180 -9.00 -11.47 13.10
N SER A 181 -8.31 -10.37 13.36
CA SER A 181 -8.42 -9.60 14.60
C SER A 181 -7.88 -8.19 14.38
N LYS A 182 -8.31 -7.24 15.24
CA LYS A 182 -7.67 -5.92 15.33
C LYS A 182 -6.30 -5.97 15.98
N GLU A 183 -6.03 -7.01 16.76
CA GLU A 183 -4.73 -7.23 17.39
C GLU A 183 -4.13 -8.55 16.90
N ILE A 184 -2.93 -8.47 16.35
CA ILE A 184 -2.19 -9.62 15.84
C ILE A 184 -0.95 -9.77 16.70
N VAL A 185 -0.90 -10.89 17.42
CA VAL A 185 0.24 -11.26 18.24
C VAL A 185 1.24 -12.03 17.38
N ILE A 186 2.47 -11.55 17.34
CA ILE A 186 3.61 -12.15 16.64
C ILE A 186 4.43 -12.88 17.69
N LYS A 187 4.74 -14.15 17.43
CA LYS A 187 5.69 -14.90 18.26
C LYS A 187 7.09 -14.32 18.02
N SER A 188 7.79 -13.94 19.10
CA SER A 188 9.17 -13.47 19.00
C SER A 188 10.04 -14.56 18.36
N THR A 189 10.96 -14.11 17.50
CA THR A 189 11.98 -14.96 16.87
C THR A 189 13.29 -14.96 17.64
N TYR A 190 13.35 -14.29 18.79
CA TYR A 190 14.53 -14.23 19.65
C TYR A 190 14.78 -15.58 20.33
N ASN A 191 15.49 -16.47 19.63
CA ASN A 191 16.13 -17.62 20.24
C ASN A 191 17.36 -17.11 20.99
N GLY A 192 17.25 -16.90 22.30
CA GLY A 192 18.30 -16.34 23.15
C GLY A 192 19.56 -17.20 23.29
N GLU A 193 20.33 -17.36 22.21
CA GLU A 193 21.70 -17.85 22.28
C GLU A 193 22.65 -16.65 22.32
N ILE A 194 23.17 -16.38 23.53
CA ILE A 194 24.36 -15.56 23.81
C ILE A 194 25.59 -16.44 23.64
#